data_AF-A0AAV2YQS7-F1
#
_entry.id   AF-A0AAV2YQS7-F1
#
_cell.length_a   1.000
_cell.length_b   1.000
_cell.length_c   1.000
_cell.angle_alpha   90.00
_cell.angle_beta   90.00
_cell.angle_gamma   90.00
#
_symmetry.space_group_name_H-M   'P 1'
#
loop_
_entity.id
_entity.type
_entity.pdbx_description
1 polymer ?
#
loop_
_entity_poly.entity_id
_entity_poly.type
_entity_poly.pdbx_seq_one_letter_code
_entity_poly.pdbx_strand_id
1 'polypeptide(L)'
;CVELTCCASHRFNLAIENYLVKFEPILAKIANRMRHLSTLQFRVAMKKVTPLQPMLRNEARWSSTFAMVERWSCLHEDLQRAGPWHFAEVNYSIMS
;
A
#
# COMPACT_ATOMS: atom_id res chain seq x y z
N CYS A 1 29.62 6.06 -0.23
CA CYS A 1 29.19 5.71 -1.60
C CYS A 1 30.24 6.21 -2.59
N VAL A 2 30.71 5.37 -3.51
CA VAL A 2 31.62 5.75 -4.61
C VAL A 2 30.81 6.45 -5.72
N GLU A 3 31.39 7.47 -6.34
CA GLU A 3 30.69 8.70 -6.76
C GLU A 3 29.80 8.66 -8.02
N LEU A 4 29.68 7.54 -8.74
CA LEU A 4 28.91 7.51 -10.01
C LEU A 4 27.55 6.78 -9.92
N THR A 5 27.47 5.69 -9.14
CA THR A 5 26.23 4.92 -8.96
C THR A 5 25.22 5.64 -8.07
N CYS A 6 25.70 6.46 -7.12
CA CYS A 6 24.85 7.27 -6.25
C CYS A 6 24.14 8.39 -7.03
N CYS A 7 24.88 9.12 -7.88
CA CYS A 7 24.31 10.18 -8.72
C CYS A 7 23.30 9.64 -9.73
N ALA A 8 23.57 8.51 -10.38
CA ALA A 8 22.60 7.90 -11.29
C ALA A 8 21.31 7.48 -10.56
N SER A 9 21.44 6.84 -9.39
CA SER A 9 20.29 6.42 -8.57
C SER A 9 19.49 7.60 -8.04
N HIS A 10 20.17 8.68 -7.64
CA HIS A 10 19.53 9.91 -7.18
C HIS A 10 18.78 10.63 -8.30
N ARG A 11 19.41 10.80 -9.48
CA ARG A 11 18.74 11.36 -10.67
C ARG A 11 17.55 10.52 -11.10
N PHE A 12 17.65 9.20 -10.99
CA PHE A 12 16.54 8.29 -11.24
C PHE A 12 15.41 8.50 -10.21
N ASN A 13 15.74 8.61 -8.92
CA ASN A 13 14.75 8.91 -7.88
C ASN A 13 14.00 10.21 -8.18
N LEU A 14 14.71 11.29 -8.52
CA LEU A 14 14.11 12.57 -8.91
C LEU A 14 13.24 12.46 -10.16
N ALA A 15 13.68 11.73 -11.19
CA ALA A 15 12.91 11.54 -12.42
C ALA A 15 11.60 10.79 -12.14
N ILE A 16 11.65 9.73 -11.31
CA ILE A 16 10.46 8.98 -10.93
C ILE A 16 9.54 9.79 -10.02
N GLU A 17 10.07 10.55 -9.05
CA GLU A 17 9.25 11.44 -8.22
C GLU A 17 8.47 12.45 -9.08
N ASN A 18 9.15 13.13 -10.02
CA ASN A 18 8.49 14.03 -10.97
C ASN A 18 7.44 13.32 -11.83
N TYR A 19 7.71 12.08 -12.24
CA TYR A 19 6.76 11.27 -13.01
C TYR A 19 5.53 10.86 -12.18
N LEU A 20 5.70 10.58 -10.89
CA LEU A 20 4.64 10.12 -10.01
C LEU A 20 3.66 11.23 -9.58
N VAL A 21 4.07 12.51 -9.66
CA VAL A 21 3.20 13.68 -9.36
C VAL A 21 1.84 13.57 -10.03
N LYS A 22 1.80 13.15 -11.31
CA LYS A 22 0.54 13.02 -12.07
C LYS A 22 -0.38 11.90 -11.55
N PHE A 23 0.15 10.95 -10.79
CA PHE A 23 -0.58 9.83 -10.19
C PHE A 23 -0.80 9.99 -8.70
N GLU A 24 -0.35 11.08 -8.08
CA GLU A 24 -0.53 11.31 -6.64
C GLU A 24 -1.99 11.15 -6.17
N PRO A 25 -3.03 11.57 -6.91
CA PRO A 25 -4.42 11.35 -6.49
C PRO A 25 -4.77 9.87 -6.31
N ILE A 26 -4.30 8.99 -7.19
CA ILE A 26 -4.57 7.54 -7.09
C ILE A 26 -3.64 6.88 -6.07
N LEU A 27 -2.38 7.30 -5.99
CA LEU A 27 -1.42 6.80 -5.01
C LEU A 27 -1.84 7.16 -3.59
N ALA A 28 -2.38 8.35 -3.36
CA ALA A 28 -2.94 8.77 -2.07
C ALA A 28 -4.17 7.91 -1.69
N LYS A 29 -5.05 7.59 -2.65
CA LYS A 29 -6.18 6.68 -2.42
C LYS A 29 -5.70 5.29 -2.00
N ILE A 30 -4.71 4.73 -2.69
CA ILE A 30 -4.12 3.43 -2.36
C ILE A 30 -3.45 3.49 -0.97
N ALA A 31 -2.66 4.53 -0.71
CA ALA A 31 -1.99 4.72 0.59
C ALA A 31 -2.98 4.82 1.75
N ASN A 32 -4.10 5.52 1.57
CA ASN A 32 -5.17 5.60 2.57
C ASN A 32 -5.81 4.25 2.82
N ARG A 33 -6.06 3.45 1.77
CA ARG A 33 -6.57 2.08 1.92
C ARG A 33 -5.57 1.19 2.65
N MET A 34 -4.30 1.25 2.29
CA MET A 34 -3.23 0.49 2.97
C MET A 34 -3.12 0.87 4.44
N ARG A 35 -3.25 2.16 4.78
CA ARG A 35 -3.28 2.64 6.17
C ARG A 35 -4.49 2.10 6.92
N HIS A 36 -5.67 2.14 6.32
CA HIS A 36 -6.89 1.60 6.92
C HIS A 36 -6.76 0.09 7.21
N LEU A 37 -6.27 -0.69 6.24
CA LEU A 37 -6.02 -2.13 6.41
C LEU A 37 -4.92 -2.43 7.45
N SER A 38 -4.03 -1.47 7.70
CA SER A 38 -2.96 -1.59 8.70
C SER A 38 -3.42 -1.33 10.14
N THR A 39 -4.68 -0.93 10.36
CA THR A 39 -5.23 -0.80 11.72
C THR A 39 -5.39 -2.17 12.38
N LEU A 40 -5.35 -2.22 13.71
CA LEU A 40 -5.33 -3.47 14.47
C LEU A 40 -6.51 -4.41 14.12
N GLN A 41 -7.72 -3.86 14.05
CA GLN A 41 -8.93 -4.59 13.72
C GLN A 41 -8.84 -5.29 12.35
N PHE A 42 -8.38 -4.55 11.33
CA PHE A 42 -8.25 -5.08 9.98
C PHE A 42 -7.06 -6.02 9.88
N ARG A 43 -5.95 -5.81 10.61
CA ARG A 43 -4.84 -6.77 10.63
C ARG A 43 -5.26 -8.15 11.12
N VAL A 44 -6.10 -8.23 12.15
CA VAL A 44 -6.59 -9.52 12.67
C VAL A 44 -7.52 -10.18 11.65
N ALA A 45 -8.45 -9.43 11.07
CA ALA A 45 -9.36 -9.94 10.05
C ALA A 45 -8.61 -10.40 8.77
N MET A 46 -7.64 -9.60 8.33
CA MET A 46 -6.82 -9.87 7.14
C MET A 46 -6.07 -11.19 7.24
N LYS A 47 -5.58 -11.58 8.43
CA LYS A 47 -4.88 -12.88 8.62
C LYS A 47 -5.74 -14.09 8.23
N LYS A 48 -7.08 -13.96 8.24
CA LYS A 48 -8.00 -15.03 7.82
C LYS A 48 -8.18 -15.07 6.30
N VAL A 49 -7.95 -13.95 5.62
CA VAL A 49 -8.20 -13.77 4.18
C VAL A 49 -6.92 -13.94 3.36
N THR A 50 -5.80 -13.37 3.84
CA THR A 50 -4.52 -13.38 3.14
C THR A 50 -3.36 -13.31 4.13
N PRO A 51 -2.24 -14.01 3.87
CA PRO A 51 -1.03 -13.86 4.67
C PRO A 51 -0.33 -12.50 4.43
N LEU A 52 -0.70 -11.79 3.36
CA LEU A 52 -0.05 -10.55 2.97
C LEU A 52 -0.42 -9.40 3.92
N GLN A 53 0.60 -8.64 4.34
CA GLN A 53 0.41 -7.43 5.15
C GLN A 53 0.42 -6.17 4.29
N PRO A 54 -0.34 -5.12 4.68
CA PRO A 54 -0.25 -3.81 4.04
C PRO A 54 1.14 -3.21 4.18
N MET A 55 1.61 -2.56 3.11
CA MET A 55 2.83 -1.76 3.08
C MET A 55 2.50 -0.28 2.96
N LEU A 56 3.20 0.57 3.72
CA LEU A 56 3.06 2.01 3.62
C LEU A 56 4.15 2.58 2.72
N ARG A 57 3.79 3.55 1.87
CA ARG A 57 4.78 4.32 1.10
C ARG A 57 5.54 5.27 2.01
N ASN A 58 6.82 5.47 1.71
CA ASN A 58 7.57 6.66 2.08
C ASN A 58 7.53 7.60 0.87
N GLU A 59 6.97 8.80 1.06
CA GLU A 59 6.71 9.74 -0.03
C GLU A 59 7.98 10.14 -0.79
N ALA A 60 9.13 10.20 -0.11
CA ALA A 60 10.42 10.60 -0.69
C ALA A 60 11.24 9.43 -1.30
N ARG A 61 10.62 8.25 -1.49
CA ARG A 61 11.34 7.08 -2.04
C ARG A 61 10.47 6.27 -2.98
N TRP A 62 10.74 6.40 -4.28
CA TRP A 62 9.96 5.74 -5.35
C TRP A 62 9.80 4.23 -5.15
N SER A 63 10.85 3.55 -4.65
CA SER A 63 10.85 2.10 -4.49
C SER A 63 9.79 1.63 -3.48
N SER A 64 9.50 2.45 -2.47
CA SER A 64 8.45 2.15 -1.49
C SER A 64 7.04 2.35 -2.07
N THR A 65 6.86 3.37 -2.91
CA THR A 65 5.61 3.58 -3.66
C THR A 65 5.35 2.42 -4.61
N PHE A 66 6.37 1.95 -5.32
CA PHE A 66 6.26 0.79 -6.19
C PHE A 66 5.87 -0.48 -5.42
N ALA A 67 6.59 -0.80 -4.33
CA ALA A 67 6.29 -1.95 -3.49
C ALA A 67 4.88 -1.89 -2.87
N MET A 68 4.40 -0.69 -2.49
CA MET A 68 3.04 -0.50 -2.00
C MET A 68 2.00 -0.81 -3.08
N VAL A 69 2.20 -0.33 -4.32
CA VAL A 69 1.27 -0.56 -5.43
C VAL A 69 1.24 -2.04 -5.81
N GLU A 70 2.40 -2.69 -5.91
CA GLU A 70 2.50 -4.13 -6.15
C GLU A 70 1.76 -4.93 -5.07
N ARG A 71 2.01 -4.60 -3.80
CA ARG A 71 1.32 -5.24 -2.68
C ARG A 71 -0.19 -5.00 -2.71
N TRP A 72 -0.62 -3.78 -3.07
CA TRP A 72 -2.03 -3.45 -3.19
C TRP A 72 -2.70 -4.28 -4.28
N SER A 73 -2.07 -4.52 -5.43
CA SER A 73 -2.63 -5.35 -6.50
C SER A 73 -2.92 -6.78 -6.02
N CYS A 74 -1.97 -7.42 -5.34
CA CYS A 74 -2.19 -8.76 -4.77
C CYS A 74 -3.26 -8.76 -3.68
N LEU A 75 -3.20 -7.80 -2.75
CA LEU A 75 -4.21 -7.66 -1.69
C LEU A 75 -5.59 -7.42 -2.27
N HIS A 76 -5.71 -6.60 -3.31
CA HIS A 76 -6.99 -6.27 -3.90
C HIS A 76 -7.66 -7.49 -4.52
N GLU A 77 -6.90 -8.37 -5.17
CA GLU A 77 -7.37 -9.63 -5.72
C GLU A 77 -7.88 -10.58 -4.62
N ASP A 78 -7.09 -10.76 -3.55
CA ASP A 78 -7.49 -11.58 -2.39
C ASP A 78 -8.78 -11.05 -1.74
N LEU A 79 -8.88 -9.73 -1.59
CA LEU A 79 -10.04 -9.04 -1.02
C LEU A 79 -11.28 -9.17 -1.90
N GLN A 80 -11.13 -9.08 -3.23
CA GLN A 80 -12.23 -9.29 -4.17
C GLN A 80 -12.75 -10.72 -4.11
N ARG A 81 -11.84 -11.69 -4.02
CA ARG A 81 -12.19 -13.12 -3.92
C ARG A 81 -12.88 -13.48 -2.61
N ALA A 82 -12.50 -12.85 -1.50
CA ALA A 82 -13.11 -13.05 -0.19
C ALA A 82 -14.53 -12.45 -0.06
N GLY A 83 -14.87 -11.49 -0.93
CA GLY A 83 -16.17 -10.82 -0.97
C GLY A 83 -16.38 -9.78 0.15
N PRO A 84 -17.46 -8.99 0.08
CA PRO A 84 -17.67 -7.82 0.96
C PRO A 84 -17.94 -8.15 2.43
N TRP A 85 -18.35 -9.39 2.73
CA TRP A 85 -18.97 -9.75 4.00
C TRP A 85 -17.98 -9.96 5.16
N HIS A 86 -16.72 -10.32 4.86
CA HIS A 86 -15.70 -10.55 5.89
C HIS A 86 -15.28 -9.28 6.66
N PHE A 87 -15.51 -8.09 6.10
CA PHE A 87 -15.14 -6.80 6.73
C PHE A 87 -16.33 -6.07 7.35
N ALA A 88 -17.55 -6.37 6.90
CA ALA A 88 -18.77 -5.86 7.53
C ALA A 88 -18.91 -6.42 8.96
N GLU A 89 -18.69 -7.72 9.14
CA GLU A 89 -18.77 -8.39 10.46
C GLU A 89 -17.79 -7.81 11.50
N VAL A 90 -16.61 -7.36 11.06
CA VAL A 90 -15.60 -6.75 11.95
C VAL A 90 -16.06 -5.40 12.49
N ASN A 91 -16.87 -4.65 11.73
CA ASN A 91 -17.46 -3.38 12.20
C ASN A 91 -18.73 -3.61 13.02
N TYR A 92 -19.52 -4.66 12.75
CA TYR A 92 -20.74 -4.96 13.51
C TYR A 92 -20.50 -5.49 14.92
N SER A 93 -19.38 -6.16 15.18
CA SER A 93 -19.09 -6.78 16.49
C SER A 93 -18.73 -5.80 17.61
N ILE A 94 -18.77 -4.47 17.36
CA ILE A 94 -18.38 -3.42 18.33
C ILE A 94 -19.47 -2.33 18.49
N MET A 95 -20.66 -2.54 17.89
CA MET A 95 -21.86 -1.72 18.15
C MET A 95 -22.90 -2.48 19.00
N SER A 96 -22.49 -3.51 19.75
CA SER A 96 -23.31 -4.24 20.72
C SER A 96 -22.56 -4.40 22.03
#